data_AF-A0A2W6E719-F1
#
_entry.id   AF-A0A2W6E719-F1
#
_cell.length_a   1.000
_cell.length_b   1.000
_cell.length_c   1.000
_cell.angle_alpha   90.00
_cell.angle_beta   90.00
_cell.angle_gamma   90.00
#
_symmetry.space_group_name_H-M   'P 1'
#
loop_
_entity.id
_entity.type
_entity.pdbx_description
1 polymer ?
#
loop_
_entity_poly.entity_id
_entity_poly.type
_entity_poly.pdbx_seq_one_letter_code
_entity_poly.pdbx_strand_id
1 'polypeptide(L)' 'MRRQDRAVSVVHPSPAVVELRLPARAALIPTVRTVASDLAGRADLDLDAIDDLRMAVDEACTTLVRLTTEED' A
#
# COMPACT_ATOMS: atom_id res chain seq x y z
N MET A 1 -16.01 22.90 8.55
CA MET A 1 -15.37 22.09 7.49
C MET A 1 -15.20 20.68 8.02
N ARG A 2 -16.19 19.80 7.79
CA ARG A 2 -16.21 18.45 8.37
C ARG A 2 -15.15 17.60 7.65
N ARG A 3 -14.07 17.22 8.35
CA ARG A 3 -13.27 16.04 7.96
C ARG A 3 -14.27 14.90 7.90
N GLN A 4 -14.61 14.46 6.70
CA GLN A 4 -15.45 13.28 6.55
C GLN A 4 -14.62 12.11 7.07
N ASP A 5 -14.99 11.62 8.26
CA ASP A 5 -14.74 10.25 8.68
C ASP A 5 -15.39 9.35 7.63
N ARG A 6 -14.66 9.10 6.54
CA ARG A 6 -15.06 8.14 5.51
C ARG A 6 -15.04 6.80 6.21
N ALA A 7 -16.23 6.24 6.42
CA ALA A 7 -16.45 4.98 7.12
C ALA A 7 -15.42 3.95 6.65
N VAL A 8 -14.53 3.58 7.57
CA VAL A 8 -13.61 2.47 7.40
C VAL A 8 -14.46 1.22 7.32
N SER A 9 -14.65 0.69 6.11
CA SER A 9 -15.18 -0.66 5.95
C SER A 9 -14.11 -1.62 6.47
N VAL A 10 -14.46 -2.39 7.50
CA VAL A 10 -13.64 -3.51 7.96
C VAL A 10 -13.99 -4.67 7.05
N VAL A 11 -13.10 -4.99 6.11
CA VAL A 11 -13.20 -6.26 5.39
C VAL A 11 -12.76 -7.34 6.37
N HIS A 12 -13.52 -8.42 6.48
CA HIS A 12 -13.05 -9.60 7.20
C HIS A 12 -12.09 -10.34 6.26
N PRO A 13 -10.77 -10.35 6.53
CA PRO A 13 -9.88 -11.07 5.66
C PRO A 13 -10.24 -12.55 5.74
N SER A 14 -10.50 -13.16 4.58
CA SER A 14 -10.14 -14.56 4.38
C SER A 14 -8.71 -14.75 4.90
N PRO A 15 -8.32 -15.89 5.49
CA PRO A 15 -6.98 -16.08 6.07
C PRO A 15 -5.80 -15.77 5.11
N ALA A 16 -6.06 -15.52 3.83
CA ALA A 16 -5.12 -15.12 2.80
C ALA A 16 -5.05 -13.61 2.48
N VAL A 17 -5.85 -12.72 3.09
CA VAL A 17 -5.87 -11.28 2.75
C VAL A 17 -5.14 -10.44 3.82
N VAL A 18 -4.24 -9.57 3.37
CA VAL A 18 -3.50 -8.63 4.22
C VAL A 18 -4.02 -7.21 4.01
N GLU A 19 -4.45 -6.55 5.09
CA GLU A 19 -4.82 -5.12 5.09
C GLU A 19 -3.76 -4.27 5.78
N LEU A 20 -3.35 -3.18 5.13
CA LEU A 20 -2.42 -2.20 5.69
C LEU A 20 -3.06 -0.80 5.70
N ARG A 21 -3.09 -0.16 6.87
CA ARG A 21 -3.68 1.18 7.06
C ARG A 21 -2.64 2.15 7.61
N LEU A 22 -2.32 3.17 6.83
CA LEU A 22 -1.22 4.12 7.07
C LEU A 22 -1.67 5.54 6.75
N PRO A 23 -1.09 6.59 7.37
CA PRO A 23 -1.18 7.92 6.81
C PRO A 23 -0.41 8.00 5.48
N ALA A 24 -0.89 8.79 4.53
CA ALA A 24 -0.21 9.04 3.26
C ALA A 24 1.06 9.89 3.48
N ARG A 25 2.16 9.24 3.85
CA ARG A 25 3.47 9.87 4.08
C ARG A 25 4.55 9.14 3.31
N ALA A 26 5.39 9.87 2.58
CA ALA A 26 6.50 9.31 1.81
C ALA A 26 7.41 8.39 2.65
N ALA A 27 7.63 8.72 3.93
CA ALA A 27 8.43 7.91 4.86
C ALA A 27 7.87 6.50 5.11
N LEU A 28 6.60 6.23 4.79
CA LEU A 28 5.96 4.93 5.00
C LEU A 28 5.92 4.06 3.75
N ILE A 29 6.25 4.59 2.56
CA ILE A 29 6.31 3.82 1.30
C ILE A 29 7.23 2.59 1.42
N PRO A 30 8.43 2.67 2.05
CA PRO A 30 9.27 1.48 2.23
C PRO A 30 8.59 0.37 3.04
N THR A 31 7.70 0.71 3.98
CA THR A 31 6.96 -0.28 4.78
C THR A 31 6.00 -1.08 3.90
N VAL A 32 5.25 -0.40 3.02
CA VAL A 32 4.34 -1.06 2.08
C VAL A 32 5.11 -1.98 1.13
N ARG A 33 6.23 -1.49 0.61
CA ARG A 33 7.10 -2.25 -0.30
C ARG A 33 7.66 -3.51 0.38
N THR A 34 8.07 -3.42 1.64
CA THR A 34 8.53 -4.58 2.42
C THR A 34 7.43 -5.61 2.60
N VAL A 35 6.21 -5.21 2.97
CA VAL A 35 5.07 -6.13 3.13
C VAL A 35 4.72 -6.80 1.80
N ALA A 36 4.69 -6.04 0.70
CA ALA A 36 4.42 -6.58 -0.63
C ALA A 36 5.49 -7.59 -1.07
N SER A 37 6.77 -7.29 -0.82
CA SER A 37 7.88 -8.21 -1.16
C SER A 37 7.81 -9.51 -0.37
N ASP A 38 7.51 -9.43 0.93
CA ASP A 38 7.36 -10.62 1.78
C ASP A 38 6.19 -11.48 1.30
N LEU A 39 5.03 -10.87 1.03
CA LEU A 39 3.86 -11.60 0.55
C LEU A 39 4.10 -12.26 -0.82
N ALA A 40 4.78 -11.58 -1.73
CA ALA A 40 5.15 -12.14 -3.03
C ALA A 40 6.14 -13.31 -2.91
N GLY A 41 7.15 -13.19 -2.04
CA GLY A 41 8.07 -14.29 -1.75
C GLY A 41 7.35 -15.50 -1.14
N ARG A 42 6.38 -15.28 -0.25
CA ARG A 42 5.54 -16.35 0.32
C ARG A 42 4.59 -16.98 -0.70
N ALA A 43 4.29 -16.26 -1.77
CA ALA A 43 3.49 -16.74 -2.90
C ALA A 43 4.35 -17.39 -4.01
N ASP A 44 5.66 -17.54 -3.79
CA ASP A 44 6.62 -18.18 -4.70
C ASP A 44 6.72 -17.49 -6.07
N LEU A 45 6.60 -16.16 -6.09
CA LEU A 45 6.87 -15.36 -7.28
C LEU A 45 8.37 -15.35 -7.57
N ASP A 46 8.73 -15.29 -8.85
CA ASP A 46 10.11 -15.06 -9.26
C ASP A 46 10.58 -13.63 -8.95
N LEU A 47 11.88 -13.40 -9.06
CA LEU A 47 12.49 -12.13 -8.70
C LEU A 47 12.00 -10.98 -9.59
N ASP A 48 11.76 -11.24 -10.87
CA ASP A 48 11.28 -10.24 -11.81
C ASP A 48 9.87 -9.78 -11.42
N ALA A 49 8.98 -10.72 -11.11
CA ALA A 49 7.62 -10.41 -10.65
C ALA A 49 7.60 -9.72 -9.27
N ILE A 50 8.53 -10.06 -8.38
CA ILE A 50 8.70 -9.35 -7.10
C ILE A 50 9.14 -7.91 -7.33
N ASP A 51 10.10 -7.68 -8.23
CA ASP A 51 10.58 -6.34 -8.55
C ASP A 51 9.52 -5.49 -9.25
N ASP A 52 8.76 -6.08 -10.17
CA ASP A 52 7.59 -5.46 -10.80
C ASP A 52 6.54 -5.04 -9.76
N LEU A 53 6.21 -5.93 -8.82
CA LEU A 53 5.26 -5.62 -7.75
C LEU A 53 5.77 -4.49 -6.86
N ARG A 54 7.05 -4.50 -6.50
CA ARG A 54 7.66 -3.44 -5.69
C ARG A 54 7.59 -2.10 -6.40
N MET A 55 7.83 -2.07 -7.71
CA MET A 55 7.73 -0.86 -8.54
C MET A 55 6.29 -0.36 -8.59
N ALA A 56 5.33 -1.24 -8.90
CA ALA A 56 3.91 -0.89 -8.95
C ALA A 56 3.39 -0.34 -7.62
N VAL A 57 3.82 -0.93 -6.49
CA VAL A 57 3.49 -0.45 -5.14
C VAL A 57 4.11 0.91 -4.87
N ASP A 58 5.36 1.14 -5.27
CA ASP A 58 6.05 2.42 -5.08
C ASP A 58 5.36 3.54 -5.87
N GLU A 59 4.99 3.29 -7.13
CA GLU A 59 4.27 4.24 -7.98
C GLU A 59 2.87 4.56 -7.43
N ALA A 60 2.11 3.52 -7.04
CA ALA A 60 0.78 3.70 -6.46
C ALA A 60 0.84 4.52 -5.18
N CYS A 61 1.76 4.20 -4.27
CA CYS A 61 1.90 4.93 -3.00
C CYS A 61 2.40 6.36 -3.22
N THR A 62 3.36 6.57 -4.11
CA THR A 62 3.87 7.91 -4.44
C THR A 62 2.76 8.78 -5.04
N THR A 63 1.95 8.23 -5.95
CA THR A 63 0.78 8.90 -6.50
C THR A 63 -0.19 9.31 -5.41
N LEU A 64 -0.55 8.40 -4.50
CA LEU A 64 -1.45 8.69 -3.39
C LEU A 64 -0.91 9.78 -2.46
N VAL A 65 0.38 9.73 -2.11
CA VAL A 65 1.02 10.76 -1.28
C VAL A 65 0.93 12.13 -1.97
N ARG A 66 1.25 12.21 -3.27
CA ARG A 66 1.17 13.46 -4.04
C ARG A 66 -0.24 14.05 -4.07
N LEU A 67 -1.26 13.21 -4.27
CA LEU A 67 -2.66 13.66 -4.28
C LEU A 67 -3.12 14.24 -2.94
N THR A 68 -2.49 13.85 -1.82
CA THR A 68 -2.78 14.43 -0.50
C THR A 68 -1.99 15.70 -0.19
N THR A 69 -1.01 16.04 -1.03
CA THR A 69 -0.20 17.27 -0.91
C THR A 69 -0.56 18.33 -1.94
N GLU A 70 -1.32 17.99 -2.98
CA GLU A 70 -1.79 18.90 -4.05
C GLU A 70 -3.15 19.56 -3.73
N GLU A 71 -3.61 19.57 -2.47
CA GLU A 71 -4.85 20.26 -2.03
C GLU A 71 -4.64 21.75 -1.63
N ASP A 72 -3.66 22.44 -2.23
CA ASP A 72 -3.49 23.91 -2.11
C ASP A 72 -3.88 24.65 -3.40
#